data_AF-A0A9C9F9Y9-F1
#
_entry.id   AF-A0A9C9F9Y9-F1
#
_cell.length_a   1.000
_cell.length_b   1.000
_cell.length_c   1.000
_cell.angle_alpha   90.00
_cell.angle_beta   90.00
_cell.angle_gamma   90.00
#
_symmetry.space_group_name_H-M   'P 1'
#
loop_
_entity.id
_entity.type
_entity.pdbx_description
1 polymer ?
#
loop_
_entity_poly.entity_id
_entity_poly.type
_entity_poly.pdbx_seq_one_letter_code
_entity_poly.pdbx_strand_id
1 'polypeptide(L)'
;MCLKKTAVLLLSLLLFLTHLFFAQIAGAELPTKEALTTPETYSYLLLEEAGKKSGTESIKLIKEAIRVSPNDPAPYFELFYKTLSLHPEEFFHSLNHLFKGITAYSRSFWWFFNLTGILSGALLTALILIPIIIALTRLPLDIPLMAHEIQENARTSSYLLVLIPSLLGPYYFLASLCFLSFLHLKGRPRYAGYLLLLALMFAPLPTVYLSSYLAASSSPEIKAAVAVNEGRSNVYAIETLKDKEAIPLKFSYAIALWKEGRIRAAAEEYRQLISLKKDPRFYINLGNCYAAMKRLDKAMDMYKTSISIKPLPSAYYNLSMLARDKLDFTAGDKYFQQASNMDFNRIAQFRELRNDTKTLALMGEGLSTKELFLFALGRGLKDVKLFSLNGPLVLMAFSLLLIVMLF
;
A
#
# COMPACT_ATOMS: atom_id res chain seq x y z
N MET A 1 -39.49 0.20 4.96
CA MET A 1 -38.72 0.31 6.22
C MET A 1 -37.38 -0.43 6.19
N CYS A 2 -37.28 -1.65 5.61
CA CYS A 2 -36.00 -2.38 5.52
C CYS A 2 -34.89 -1.65 4.76
N LEU A 3 -35.20 -1.03 3.61
CA LEU A 3 -34.20 -0.31 2.80
C LEU A 3 -33.57 0.90 3.52
N LYS A 4 -34.35 1.62 4.35
CA LYS A 4 -33.84 2.75 5.14
C LYS A 4 -32.93 2.26 6.27
N LYS A 5 -33.26 1.13 6.91
CA LYS A 5 -32.42 0.52 7.95
C LYS A 5 -31.12 -0.03 7.39
N THR A 6 -31.15 -0.69 6.23
CA THR A 6 -29.92 -1.19 5.56
C THR A 6 -29.05 -0.05 5.06
N ALA A 7 -29.63 1.04 4.53
CA ALA A 7 -28.87 2.23 4.13
C ALA A 7 -28.21 2.93 5.32
N VAL A 8 -28.91 3.05 6.46
CA VAL A 8 -28.34 3.61 7.70
C VAL A 8 -27.26 2.70 8.29
N LEU A 9 -27.43 1.37 8.22
CA LEU A 9 -26.40 0.41 8.64
C LEU A 9 -25.16 0.47 7.73
N LEU A 10 -25.35 0.59 6.41
CA LEU A 10 -24.27 0.76 5.45
C LEU A 10 -23.56 2.10 5.66
N LEU A 11 -24.29 3.18 5.88
CA LEU A 11 -23.72 4.51 6.12
C LEU A 11 -22.96 4.55 7.44
N SER A 12 -23.50 3.96 8.52
CA SER A 12 -22.81 3.85 9.81
C SER A 12 -21.58 2.94 9.74
N LEU A 13 -21.64 1.82 8.99
CA LEU A 13 -20.48 0.97 8.73
C LEU A 13 -19.43 1.72 7.90
N LEU A 14 -19.84 2.50 6.89
CA LEU A 14 -18.95 3.30 6.06
C LEU A 14 -18.26 4.40 6.90
N LEU A 15 -19.02 5.10 7.75
CA LEU A 15 -18.52 6.13 8.67
C LEU A 15 -17.61 5.54 9.76
N PHE A 16 -17.92 4.34 10.24
CA PHE A 16 -17.09 3.61 11.20
C PHE A 16 -15.77 3.15 10.56
N LEU A 17 -15.81 2.64 9.33
CA LEU A 17 -14.63 2.30 8.55
C LEU A 17 -13.77 3.55 8.30
N THR A 18 -14.36 4.68 7.92
CA THR A 18 -13.58 5.92 7.74
C THR A 18 -12.89 6.35 9.03
N HIS A 19 -13.54 6.24 10.20
CA HIS A 19 -12.90 6.56 11.48
C HIS A 19 -11.78 5.59 11.87
N LEU A 20 -11.96 4.28 11.66
CA LEU A 20 -10.93 3.27 11.92
C LEU A 20 -9.69 3.44 11.04
N PHE A 21 -9.87 3.88 9.79
CA PHE A 21 -8.78 4.10 8.84
C PHE A 21 -8.09 5.47 8.98
N PHE A 22 -8.78 6.49 9.51
CA PHE A 22 -8.21 7.84 9.72
C PHE A 22 -7.64 8.08 11.12
N ALA A 23 -8.04 7.30 12.14
CA ALA A 23 -7.59 7.49 13.53
C ALA A 23 -6.09 7.25 13.77
N GLN A 24 -5.30 6.97 12.73
CA GLN A 24 -3.86 6.69 12.83
C GLN A 24 -2.94 7.69 12.10
N ILE A 25 -3.43 8.89 11.77
CA ILE A 25 -2.60 9.96 11.15
C ILE A 25 -2.46 11.19 12.06
N ALA A 26 -2.86 11.10 13.32
CA ALA A 26 -2.56 12.13 14.31
C ALA A 26 -1.09 12.00 14.76
N GLY A 27 -0.23 12.94 14.36
CA GLY A 27 1.16 13.03 14.83
C GLY A 27 2.23 13.30 13.77
N ALA A 28 1.86 13.49 12.50
CA ALA A 28 2.83 13.90 11.48
C ALA A 28 3.05 15.42 11.53
N GLU A 29 4.20 15.85 12.06
CA GLU A 29 4.65 17.25 11.95
C GLU A 29 4.89 17.61 10.48
N LEU A 30 4.35 18.78 10.08
CA LEU A 30 4.47 19.33 8.73
C LEU A 30 5.80 20.09 8.57
N PRO A 31 6.39 20.10 7.37
CA PRO A 31 7.56 20.93 7.09
C PRO A 31 7.30 22.41 7.39
N THR A 32 8.33 23.11 7.85
CA THR A 32 8.31 24.57 7.99
C THR A 32 7.96 25.26 6.68
N LYS A 33 7.30 26.43 6.74
CA LYS A 33 6.84 27.26 5.59
C LYS A 33 7.91 27.55 4.52
N GLU A 34 9.19 27.43 4.84
CA GLU A 34 10.33 27.67 3.94
C GLU A 34 10.81 26.43 3.17
N ALA A 35 10.19 25.26 3.41
CA ALA A 35 10.48 24.05 2.66
C ALA A 35 10.00 24.17 1.21
N LEU A 36 10.82 23.71 0.27
CA LEU A 36 10.46 23.61 -1.14
C LEU A 36 9.23 22.71 -1.28
N THR A 37 8.06 23.30 -1.52
CA THR A 37 6.78 22.60 -1.42
C THR A 37 6.52 21.72 -2.64
N THR A 38 6.12 20.47 -2.41
CA THR A 38 5.45 19.65 -3.43
C THR A 38 3.94 19.91 -3.37
N PRO A 39 3.16 19.58 -4.41
CA PRO A 39 1.71 19.77 -4.40
C PRO A 39 1.02 19.12 -3.20
N GLU A 40 1.48 17.93 -2.80
CA GLU A 40 0.95 17.18 -1.65
C GLU A 40 1.27 17.89 -0.33
N THR A 41 2.53 18.32 -0.14
CA THR A 41 2.91 19.06 1.06
C THR A 41 2.19 20.41 1.16
N TYR A 42 1.99 21.11 0.04
CA TYR A 42 1.22 22.35 0.00
C TYR A 42 -0.26 22.13 0.33
N SER A 43 -0.87 21.04 -0.18
CA SER A 43 -2.23 20.63 0.18
C SER A 43 -2.41 20.52 1.69
N TYR A 44 -1.47 19.86 2.39
CA TYR A 44 -1.55 19.75 3.86
C TYR A 44 -1.39 21.09 4.58
N LEU A 45 -0.51 21.98 4.12
CA LEU A 45 -0.38 23.33 4.69
C LEU A 45 -1.69 24.13 4.55
N LEU A 46 -2.36 24.02 3.39
CA LEU A 46 -3.67 24.63 3.17
C LEU A 46 -4.74 24.05 4.09
N LEU A 47 -4.73 22.74 4.36
CA LEU A 47 -5.67 22.12 5.30
C LEU A 47 -5.44 22.58 6.74
N GLU A 48 -4.18 22.72 7.16
CA GLU A 48 -3.86 23.24 8.49
C GLU A 48 -4.35 24.68 8.66
N GLU A 49 -4.11 25.53 7.65
CA GLU A 49 -4.62 26.90 7.64
C GLU A 49 -6.15 26.91 7.61
N ALA A 50 -6.78 26.01 6.85
CA ALA A 50 -8.23 25.86 6.82
C ALA A 50 -8.81 25.48 8.18
N GLY A 51 -8.10 24.67 8.97
CA GLY A 51 -8.49 24.29 10.34
C GLY A 51 -8.49 25.47 11.32
N LYS A 52 -7.67 26.49 11.08
CA LYS A 52 -7.58 27.71 11.89
C LYS A 52 -8.67 28.75 11.54
N LYS A 53 -9.39 28.53 10.43
CA LYS A 53 -10.40 29.46 9.91
C LYS A 53 -11.80 28.84 9.97
N SER A 54 -12.82 29.69 9.98
CA SER A 54 -14.23 29.28 10.06
C SER A 54 -15.00 29.61 8.79
N GLY A 55 -16.08 28.87 8.53
CA GLY A 55 -17.03 29.16 7.45
C GLY A 55 -16.44 29.07 6.04
N THR A 56 -16.77 30.06 5.20
CA THR A 56 -16.47 30.08 3.76
C THR A 56 -14.99 30.14 3.45
N GLU A 57 -14.19 30.82 4.28
CA GLU A 57 -12.75 30.94 4.08
C GLU A 57 -12.03 29.60 4.26
N SER A 58 -12.45 28.82 5.25
CA SER A 58 -11.98 27.44 5.46
C SER A 58 -12.31 26.54 4.27
N ILE A 59 -13.55 26.60 3.77
CA ILE A 59 -13.98 25.83 2.58
C ILE A 59 -13.17 26.23 1.34
N LYS A 60 -12.85 27.51 1.18
CA LYS A 60 -12.05 28.01 0.05
C LYS A 60 -10.64 27.39 0.06
N LEU A 61 -9.97 27.37 1.21
CA LEU A 61 -8.65 26.77 1.37
C LEU A 61 -8.66 25.25 1.11
N ILE A 62 -9.70 24.55 1.56
CA ILE A 62 -9.85 23.11 1.28
C ILE A 62 -10.05 22.85 -0.21
N LYS A 63 -10.86 23.66 -0.90
CA LYS A 63 -11.03 23.55 -2.36
C LYS A 63 -9.74 23.86 -3.12
N GLU A 64 -8.94 24.80 -2.61
CA GLU A 64 -7.60 25.07 -3.14
C GLU A 64 -6.66 23.88 -2.95
N ALA A 65 -6.70 23.23 -1.78
CA ALA A 65 -5.93 22.01 -1.53
C ALA A 65 -6.30 20.88 -2.53
N ILE A 66 -7.60 20.69 -2.80
CA ILE A 66 -8.08 19.76 -3.84
C ILE A 66 -7.57 20.17 -5.23
N ARG A 67 -7.55 21.46 -5.56
CA ARG A 67 -7.08 21.96 -6.86
C ARG A 67 -5.61 21.63 -7.08
N VAL A 68 -4.78 21.84 -6.06
CA VAL A 68 -3.33 21.63 -6.16
C VAL A 68 -2.97 20.14 -6.08
N SER A 69 -3.64 19.37 -5.22
CA SER A 69 -3.42 17.94 -5.04
C SER A 69 -4.72 17.13 -5.13
N PRO A 70 -5.25 16.89 -6.34
CA PRO A 70 -6.53 16.20 -6.53
C PRO A 70 -6.49 14.71 -6.17
N ASN A 71 -5.31 14.14 -5.97
CA ASN A 71 -5.13 12.76 -5.54
C ASN A 71 -5.01 12.63 -4.02
N ASP A 72 -4.89 13.73 -3.27
CA ASP A 72 -4.84 13.71 -1.82
C ASP A 72 -6.26 13.49 -1.26
N PRO A 73 -6.50 12.43 -0.48
CA PRO A 73 -7.83 12.13 0.05
C PRO A 73 -8.25 13.08 1.17
N ALA A 74 -7.31 13.62 1.96
CA ALA A 74 -7.63 14.38 3.16
C ALA A 74 -8.53 15.62 2.90
N PRO A 75 -8.27 16.45 1.88
CA PRO A 75 -9.12 17.59 1.57
C PRO A 75 -10.58 17.23 1.26
N TYR A 76 -10.83 16.08 0.63
CA TYR A 76 -12.19 15.65 0.31
C TYR A 76 -13.00 15.28 1.55
N PHE A 77 -12.37 14.61 2.51
CA PHE A 77 -13.01 14.26 3.77
C PHE A 77 -13.27 15.49 4.64
N GLU A 78 -12.29 16.40 4.75
CA GLU A 78 -12.47 17.69 5.43
C GLU A 78 -13.61 18.51 4.82
N LEU A 79 -13.68 18.54 3.49
CA LEU A 79 -14.77 19.22 2.78
C LEU A 79 -16.12 18.57 3.08
N PHE A 80 -16.20 17.23 3.05
CA PHE A 80 -17.40 16.48 3.41
C PHE A 80 -17.89 16.85 4.82
N TYR A 81 -17.01 16.83 5.82
CA TYR A 81 -17.40 17.14 7.20
C TYR A 81 -17.90 18.58 7.35
N LYS A 82 -17.28 19.55 6.66
CA LYS A 82 -17.70 20.96 6.73
C LYS A 82 -18.97 21.28 5.95
N THR A 83 -19.28 20.54 4.88
CA THR A 83 -20.50 20.75 4.10
C THR A 83 -21.66 19.85 4.52
N LEU A 84 -21.43 18.90 5.43
CA LEU A 84 -22.41 17.91 5.83
C LEU A 84 -23.69 18.59 6.34
N SER A 85 -24.78 18.38 5.60
CA SER A 85 -26.10 18.93 5.88
C SER A 85 -27.13 17.80 5.84
N LEU A 86 -28.17 17.91 6.67
CA LEU A 86 -29.31 16.99 6.68
C LEU A 86 -30.38 17.38 5.64
N HIS A 87 -30.20 18.50 4.93
CA HIS A 87 -31.08 18.90 3.84
C HIS A 87 -30.90 17.95 2.63
N PRO A 88 -31.97 17.42 2.02
CA PRO A 88 -31.86 16.35 1.01
C PRO A 88 -30.89 16.65 -0.15
N GLU A 89 -30.93 17.85 -0.72
CA GLU A 89 -30.06 18.23 -1.85
C GLU A 89 -28.59 18.44 -1.43
N GLU A 90 -28.36 19.13 -0.33
CA GLU A 90 -27.02 19.42 0.20
C GLU A 90 -26.33 18.16 0.74
N PHE A 91 -27.13 17.19 1.23
CA PHE A 91 -26.66 15.90 1.68
C PHE A 91 -26.01 15.11 0.54
N PHE A 92 -26.66 15.03 -0.63
CA PHE A 92 -26.10 14.35 -1.80
C PHE A 92 -24.85 15.06 -2.33
N HIS A 93 -24.82 16.40 -2.30
CA HIS A 93 -23.62 17.15 -2.67
C HIS A 93 -22.46 16.83 -1.71
N SER A 94 -22.72 16.74 -0.41
CA SER A 94 -21.71 16.36 0.58
C SER A 94 -21.23 14.92 0.39
N LEU A 95 -22.14 13.97 0.18
CA LEU A 95 -21.79 12.58 -0.11
C LEU A 95 -20.91 12.43 -1.36
N ASN A 96 -21.06 13.28 -2.36
CA ASN A 96 -20.17 13.28 -3.52
C ASN A 96 -18.70 13.57 -3.12
N HIS A 97 -18.47 14.45 -2.14
CA HIS A 97 -17.12 14.68 -1.59
C HIS A 97 -16.59 13.45 -0.87
N LEU A 98 -17.44 12.75 -0.11
CA LEU A 98 -17.08 11.49 0.52
C LEU A 98 -16.65 10.43 -0.51
N PHE A 99 -17.41 10.23 -1.58
CA PHE A 99 -17.07 9.28 -2.64
C PHE A 99 -15.78 9.65 -3.38
N LYS A 100 -15.57 10.94 -3.66
CA LYS A 100 -14.30 11.43 -4.22
C LYS A 100 -13.13 11.17 -3.28
N GLY A 101 -13.31 11.41 -1.98
CA GLY A 101 -12.33 11.09 -0.95
C GLY A 101 -11.99 9.61 -0.89
N ILE A 102 -12.99 8.72 -0.95
CA ILE A 102 -12.79 7.27 -1.02
C ILE A 102 -12.05 6.87 -2.32
N THR A 103 -12.39 7.48 -3.44
CA THR A 103 -11.73 7.21 -4.74
C THR A 103 -10.27 7.68 -4.74
N ALA A 104 -9.96 8.82 -4.10
CA ALA A 104 -8.60 9.27 -3.90
C ALA A 104 -7.86 8.36 -2.91
N TYR A 105 -8.52 7.97 -1.81
CA TYR A 105 -7.95 7.13 -0.76
C TYR A 105 -7.63 5.71 -1.25
N SER A 106 -8.41 5.18 -2.19
CA SER A 106 -8.13 3.86 -2.78
C SER A 106 -6.82 3.81 -3.58
N ARG A 107 -6.23 4.97 -3.90
CA ARG A 107 -4.91 5.10 -4.51
C ARG A 107 -3.77 5.18 -3.47
N SER A 108 -4.08 5.39 -2.20
CA SER A 108 -3.09 5.41 -1.11
C SER A 108 -2.59 4.01 -0.78
N PHE A 109 -1.32 3.94 -0.40
CA PHE A 109 -0.67 2.72 0.03
C PHE A 109 -1.46 2.01 1.13
N TRP A 110 -1.81 2.72 2.21
CA TRP A 110 -2.37 2.11 3.41
C TRP A 110 -3.76 1.52 3.19
N TRP A 111 -4.58 2.11 2.32
CA TRP A 111 -5.88 1.53 2.00
C TRP A 111 -5.73 0.18 1.30
N PHE A 112 -4.94 0.14 0.22
CA PHE A 112 -4.75 -1.08 -0.56
C PHE A 112 -4.04 -2.16 0.28
N PHE A 113 -3.03 -1.75 1.04
CA PHE A 113 -2.30 -2.61 1.94
C PHE A 113 -3.24 -3.22 2.99
N ASN A 114 -4.00 -2.41 3.72
CA ASN A 114 -4.88 -2.88 4.78
C ASN A 114 -6.04 -3.74 4.27
N LEU A 115 -6.67 -3.36 3.16
CA LEU A 115 -7.75 -4.14 2.55
C LEU A 115 -7.24 -5.55 2.18
N THR A 116 -6.07 -5.63 1.57
CA THR A 116 -5.46 -6.92 1.21
C THR A 116 -5.17 -7.78 2.45
N GLY A 117 -4.67 -7.16 3.52
CA GLY A 117 -4.44 -7.83 4.80
C GLY A 117 -5.72 -8.35 5.46
N ILE A 118 -6.79 -7.55 5.48
CA ILE A 118 -8.08 -7.93 6.06
C ILE A 118 -8.69 -9.10 5.27
N LEU A 119 -8.70 -9.01 3.94
CA LEU A 119 -9.26 -10.07 3.09
C LEU A 119 -8.49 -11.39 3.22
N SER A 120 -7.16 -11.33 3.23
CA SER A 120 -6.32 -12.52 3.43
C SER A 120 -6.45 -13.11 4.84
N GLY A 121 -6.51 -12.25 5.87
CA GLY A 121 -6.76 -12.65 7.25
C GLY A 121 -8.12 -13.31 7.45
N ALA A 122 -9.19 -12.73 6.89
CA ALA A 122 -10.53 -13.30 6.94
C ALA A 122 -10.60 -14.65 6.22
N LEU A 123 -9.98 -14.76 5.04
CA LEU A 123 -9.91 -16.02 4.29
C LEU A 123 -9.19 -17.12 5.07
N LEU A 124 -8.03 -16.82 5.67
CA LEU A 124 -7.27 -17.78 6.47
C LEU A 124 -7.98 -18.17 7.77
N THR A 125 -8.64 -17.21 8.41
CA THR A 125 -9.46 -17.48 9.60
C THR A 125 -10.61 -18.41 9.27
N ALA A 126 -11.32 -18.17 8.16
CA ALA A 126 -12.35 -19.07 7.68
C ALA A 126 -11.78 -20.46 7.33
N LEU A 127 -10.62 -20.51 6.69
CA LEU A 127 -9.95 -21.76 6.31
C LEU A 127 -9.52 -22.59 7.53
N ILE A 128 -9.31 -21.97 8.69
CA ILE A 128 -9.01 -22.67 9.95
C ILE A 128 -10.30 -23.07 10.68
N LEU A 129 -11.26 -22.15 10.82
CA LEU A 129 -12.47 -22.39 11.61
C LEU A 129 -13.42 -23.39 10.97
N ILE A 130 -13.58 -23.37 9.64
CA ILE A 130 -14.51 -24.27 8.95
C ILE A 130 -14.13 -25.75 9.18
N PRO A 131 -12.87 -26.19 8.96
CA PRO A 131 -12.43 -27.55 9.30
C PRO A 131 -12.68 -27.94 10.75
N ILE A 132 -12.42 -27.03 11.70
CA ILE A 132 -12.60 -27.29 13.13
C ILE A 132 -14.08 -27.54 13.43
N ILE A 133 -14.97 -26.69 12.92
CA ILE A 133 -16.43 -26.83 13.12
C ILE A 133 -16.92 -28.15 12.52
N ILE A 134 -16.46 -28.48 11.31
CA ILE A 134 -16.81 -29.74 10.64
C ILE A 134 -16.31 -30.92 11.48
N ALA A 135 -15.03 -30.93 11.87
CA ALA A 135 -14.45 -32.00 12.67
C ALA A 135 -15.21 -32.20 14.00
N LEU A 136 -15.54 -31.11 14.70
CA LEU A 136 -16.28 -31.17 15.98
C LEU A 136 -17.71 -31.70 15.82
N THR A 137 -18.35 -31.44 14.68
CA THR A 137 -19.74 -31.86 14.45
C THR A 137 -19.85 -33.25 13.82
N ARG A 138 -18.85 -33.67 13.05
CA ARG A 138 -18.89 -34.90 12.24
C ARG A 138 -18.10 -36.06 12.83
N LEU A 139 -16.87 -35.83 13.30
CA LEU A 139 -16.04 -36.91 13.81
C LEU A 139 -16.71 -37.73 14.93
N PRO A 140 -17.49 -37.14 15.87
CA PRO A 140 -18.20 -37.95 16.86
C PRO A 140 -19.20 -38.95 16.25
N LEU A 141 -19.75 -38.64 15.08
CA LEU A 141 -20.68 -39.51 14.34
C LEU A 141 -19.93 -40.53 13.47
N ASP A 142 -18.84 -40.11 12.85
CA ASP A 142 -18.11 -40.91 11.87
C ASP A 142 -17.09 -41.87 12.51
N ILE A 143 -16.51 -41.51 13.67
CA ILE A 143 -15.51 -42.35 14.38
C ILE A 143 -16.07 -43.75 14.73
N PRO A 144 -17.27 -43.91 15.31
CA PRO A 144 -17.82 -45.23 15.58
C PRO A 144 -18.02 -46.08 14.32
N LEU A 145 -18.46 -45.46 13.22
CA LEU A 145 -18.64 -46.13 11.92
C LEU A 145 -17.30 -46.59 11.34
N MET A 146 -16.30 -45.70 11.36
CA MET A 146 -14.94 -46.03 10.95
C MET A 146 -14.33 -47.16 11.80
N ALA A 147 -14.52 -47.12 13.12
CA ALA A 147 -14.00 -48.15 14.01
C ALA A 147 -14.60 -49.52 13.68
N HIS A 148 -15.91 -49.57 13.41
CA HIS A 148 -16.58 -50.79 12.96
C HIS A 148 -16.01 -51.29 11.61
N GLU A 149 -15.88 -50.41 10.61
CA GLU A 149 -15.35 -50.77 9.29
C GLU A 149 -13.89 -51.27 9.32
N ILE A 150 -13.07 -50.72 10.23
CA ILE A 150 -11.67 -51.15 10.42
C ILE A 150 -11.62 -52.54 11.07
N GLN A 151 -12.53 -52.85 12.00
CA GLN A 151 -12.63 -54.19 12.60
C GLN A 151 -13.07 -55.24 11.58
N GLU A 152 -13.98 -54.89 10.68
CA GLU A 152 -14.53 -55.80 9.66
C GLU A 152 -13.55 -56.00 8.49
N ASN A 153 -12.81 -54.96 8.09
CA ASN A 153 -11.84 -55.02 7.01
C ASN A 153 -10.56 -54.28 7.35
N ALA A 154 -9.49 -55.04 7.62
CA ALA A 154 -8.18 -54.48 7.96
C ALA A 154 -7.61 -53.54 6.88
N ARG A 155 -8.00 -53.67 5.60
CA ARG A 155 -7.56 -52.75 4.54
C ARG A 155 -8.10 -51.34 4.73
N THR A 156 -9.25 -51.17 5.38
CA THR A 156 -9.85 -49.85 5.68
C THR A 156 -8.98 -49.01 6.63
N SER A 157 -8.09 -49.66 7.40
CA SER A 157 -7.12 -48.96 8.25
C SER A 157 -6.17 -48.04 7.47
N SER A 158 -6.01 -48.24 6.15
CA SER A 158 -5.18 -47.37 5.31
C SER A 158 -5.67 -45.92 5.27
N TYR A 159 -6.95 -45.65 5.55
CA TYR A 159 -7.45 -44.27 5.66
C TYR A 159 -6.79 -43.48 6.79
N LEU A 160 -6.31 -44.15 7.84
CA LEU A 160 -5.60 -43.50 8.94
C LEU A 160 -4.20 -43.00 8.53
N LEU A 161 -3.66 -43.46 7.39
CA LEU A 161 -2.39 -42.95 6.85
C LEU A 161 -2.46 -41.45 6.53
N VAL A 162 -3.66 -40.90 6.32
CA VAL A 162 -3.88 -39.46 6.16
C VAL A 162 -3.43 -38.64 7.38
N LEU A 163 -3.29 -39.27 8.56
CA LEU A 163 -2.79 -38.62 9.77
C LEU A 163 -1.27 -38.43 9.72
N ILE A 164 -0.53 -39.12 8.85
CA ILE A 164 0.93 -38.96 8.75
C ILE A 164 1.30 -37.53 8.32
N PRO A 165 0.70 -36.94 7.25
CA PRO A 165 0.89 -35.53 6.91
C PRO A 165 0.60 -34.53 8.04
N SER A 166 -0.23 -34.89 9.02
CA SER A 166 -0.61 -33.97 10.12
C SER A 166 0.58 -33.49 10.96
N LEU A 167 1.66 -34.28 10.99
CA LEU A 167 2.92 -33.94 11.68
C LEU A 167 3.66 -32.77 11.02
N LEU A 168 3.30 -32.40 9.78
CA LEU A 168 3.96 -31.34 9.03
C LEU A 168 3.46 -29.93 9.40
N GLY A 169 2.36 -29.82 10.14
CA GLY A 169 1.85 -28.55 10.63
C GLY A 169 0.34 -28.46 10.73
N PRO A 170 -0.18 -27.32 11.26
CA PRO A 170 -1.59 -27.17 11.61
C PRO A 170 -2.52 -27.29 10.40
N TYR A 171 -2.12 -26.79 9.23
CA TYR A 171 -2.95 -26.92 8.02
C TYR A 171 -3.10 -28.36 7.55
N TYR A 172 -2.03 -29.14 7.60
CA TYR A 172 -2.08 -30.56 7.25
C TYR A 172 -2.85 -31.36 8.28
N PHE A 173 -2.73 -31.03 9.57
CA PHE A 173 -3.56 -31.62 10.62
C PHE A 173 -5.06 -31.35 10.39
N LEU A 174 -5.42 -30.10 10.11
CA LEU A 174 -6.80 -29.74 9.77
C LEU A 174 -7.27 -30.45 8.48
N ALA A 175 -6.39 -30.61 7.48
CA ALA A 175 -6.71 -31.37 6.28
C ALA A 175 -6.98 -32.84 6.61
N SER A 176 -6.15 -33.48 7.44
CA SER A 176 -6.38 -34.86 7.88
C SER A 176 -7.71 -35.02 8.61
N LEU A 177 -8.06 -34.10 9.52
CA LEU A 177 -9.36 -34.12 10.21
C LEU A 177 -10.54 -33.92 9.24
N CYS A 178 -10.40 -32.99 8.30
CA CYS A 178 -11.40 -32.77 7.26
C CYS A 178 -11.61 -34.03 6.42
N PHE A 179 -10.53 -34.66 5.97
CA PHE A 179 -10.62 -35.87 5.16
C PHE A 179 -11.39 -36.98 5.88
N LEU A 180 -11.07 -37.23 7.15
CA LEU A 180 -11.76 -38.23 7.96
C LEU A 180 -13.25 -37.90 8.12
N SER A 181 -13.60 -36.62 8.30
CA SER A 181 -14.99 -36.15 8.43
C SER A 181 -15.82 -36.23 7.13
N PHE A 182 -15.18 -36.52 6.00
CA PHE A 182 -15.83 -36.52 4.67
C PHE A 182 -15.87 -37.89 4.00
N LEU A 183 -15.22 -38.92 4.57
CA LEU A 183 -15.17 -40.27 4.01
C LEU A 183 -16.56 -40.83 3.67
N HIS A 184 -17.52 -40.62 4.57
CA HIS A 184 -18.88 -41.17 4.43
C HIS A 184 -19.88 -40.23 3.76
N LEU A 185 -19.45 -39.02 3.33
CA LEU A 185 -20.33 -38.07 2.64
C LEU A 185 -20.57 -38.47 1.18
N LYS A 186 -21.80 -38.26 0.71
CA LYS A 186 -22.20 -38.48 -0.69
C LYS A 186 -22.71 -37.18 -1.33
N GLY A 187 -22.55 -37.05 -2.65
CA GLY A 187 -23.06 -35.93 -3.42
C GLY A 187 -22.27 -34.62 -3.23
N ARG A 188 -22.97 -33.47 -3.31
CA ARG A 188 -22.37 -32.12 -3.29
C ARG A 188 -21.44 -31.83 -2.10
N PRO A 189 -21.75 -32.25 -0.85
CA PRO A 189 -20.88 -32.00 0.30
C PRO A 189 -19.49 -32.64 0.18
N ARG A 190 -19.38 -33.81 -0.49
CA ARG A 190 -18.09 -34.50 -0.69
C ARG A 190 -17.13 -33.66 -1.55
N TYR A 191 -17.64 -33.06 -2.63
CA TYR A 191 -16.85 -32.18 -3.50
C TYR A 191 -16.42 -30.89 -2.80
N ALA A 192 -17.29 -30.29 -1.97
CA ALA A 192 -16.93 -29.14 -1.16
C ALA A 192 -15.80 -29.48 -0.16
N GLY A 193 -15.84 -30.69 0.41
CA GLY A 193 -14.77 -31.22 1.27
C GLY A 193 -13.43 -31.37 0.54
N TYR A 194 -13.42 -31.90 -0.69
CA TYR A 194 -12.20 -31.97 -1.51
C TYR A 194 -11.63 -30.60 -1.85
N LEU A 195 -12.48 -29.63 -2.15
CA LEU A 195 -12.04 -28.25 -2.41
C LEU A 195 -11.44 -27.60 -1.15
N LEU A 196 -12.03 -27.86 0.02
CA LEU A 196 -11.50 -27.41 1.31
C LEU A 196 -10.15 -28.07 1.64
N LEU A 197 -10.01 -29.37 1.38
CA LEU A 197 -8.74 -30.11 1.52
C LEU A 197 -7.65 -29.51 0.64
N LEU A 198 -7.96 -29.27 -0.63
CA LEU A 198 -7.04 -28.63 -1.57
C LEU A 198 -6.63 -27.24 -1.06
N ALA A 199 -7.60 -26.43 -0.61
CA ALA A 199 -7.32 -25.11 -0.05
C ALA A 199 -6.40 -25.17 1.18
N LEU A 200 -6.59 -26.15 2.07
CA LEU A 200 -5.73 -26.37 3.24
C LEU A 200 -4.31 -26.79 2.85
N MET A 201 -4.14 -27.61 1.82
CA MET A 201 -2.81 -28.00 1.32
C MET A 201 -2.01 -26.82 0.78
N PHE A 202 -2.68 -25.83 0.17
CA PHE A 202 -2.06 -24.61 -0.33
C PHE A 202 -2.05 -23.46 0.69
N ALA A 203 -2.73 -23.60 1.83
CA ALA A 203 -2.83 -22.58 2.88
C ALA A 203 -1.50 -22.02 3.40
N PRO A 204 -0.38 -22.78 3.46
CA PRO A 204 0.89 -22.20 3.87
C PRO A 204 1.33 -20.99 3.02
N LEU A 205 1.02 -20.97 1.72
CA LEU A 205 1.42 -19.88 0.81
C LEU A 205 0.79 -18.51 1.19
N PRO A 206 -0.55 -18.37 1.29
CA PRO A 206 -1.16 -17.13 1.74
C PRO A 206 -0.83 -16.78 3.20
N THR A 207 -0.49 -17.75 4.05
CA THR A 207 -0.07 -17.48 5.44
C THR A 207 1.26 -16.75 5.51
N VAL A 208 2.22 -17.11 4.66
CA VAL A 208 3.47 -16.36 4.52
C VAL A 208 3.19 -14.91 4.13
N TYR A 209 2.29 -14.70 3.18
CA TYR A 209 1.89 -13.37 2.75
C TYR A 209 1.26 -12.57 3.89
N LEU A 210 0.34 -13.16 4.65
CA LEU A 210 -0.30 -12.51 5.80
C LEU A 210 0.72 -12.17 6.89
N SER A 211 1.67 -13.07 7.18
CA SER A 211 2.73 -12.79 8.17
C SER A 211 3.61 -11.61 7.75
N SER A 212 3.97 -11.55 6.46
CA SER A 212 4.73 -10.44 5.88
C SER A 212 3.97 -9.12 5.98
N TYR A 213 2.65 -9.17 5.73
CA TYR A 213 1.76 -8.03 5.88
C TYR A 213 1.70 -7.52 7.32
N LEU A 214 1.53 -8.40 8.32
CA LEU A 214 1.46 -8.02 9.73
C LEU A 214 2.77 -7.41 10.23
N ALA A 215 3.91 -7.98 9.83
CA ALA A 215 5.24 -7.44 10.11
C ALA A 215 5.42 -6.04 9.50
N ALA A 216 5.01 -5.86 8.24
CA ALA A 216 5.12 -4.58 7.58
C ALA A 216 4.17 -3.51 8.14
N SER A 217 2.96 -3.89 8.55
CA SER A 217 1.98 -2.99 9.18
C SER A 217 2.48 -2.42 10.53
N SER A 218 3.34 -3.17 11.23
CA SER A 218 3.93 -2.74 12.51
C SER A 218 5.29 -2.05 12.36
N SER A 219 5.95 -2.14 11.20
CA SER A 219 7.30 -1.60 10.99
C SER A 219 7.34 -0.05 11.02
N PRO A 220 8.16 0.55 11.90
CA PRO A 220 8.34 2.00 11.92
C PRO A 220 9.01 2.52 10.64
N GLU A 221 9.93 1.75 10.05
CA GLU A 221 10.61 2.16 8.81
C GLU A 221 9.68 2.21 7.61
N ILE A 222 8.74 1.26 7.49
CA ILE A 222 7.76 1.27 6.40
C ILE A 222 6.80 2.44 6.58
N LYS A 223 6.35 2.69 7.82
CA LYS A 223 5.53 3.87 8.14
C LYS A 223 6.21 5.17 7.78
N ALA A 224 7.47 5.34 8.18
CA ALA A 224 8.27 6.50 7.83
C ALA A 224 8.46 6.64 6.30
N ALA A 225 8.84 5.57 5.62
CA ALA A 225 9.06 5.60 4.17
C ALA A 225 7.78 5.92 3.39
N VAL A 226 6.64 5.31 3.74
CA VAL A 226 5.36 5.60 3.10
C VAL A 226 4.94 7.04 3.34
N ALA A 227 5.03 7.52 4.59
CA ALA A 227 4.68 8.90 4.92
C ALA A 227 5.42 9.90 4.04
N VAL A 228 6.76 9.80 3.97
CA VAL A 228 7.59 10.74 3.20
C VAL A 228 7.22 10.74 1.73
N ASN A 229 7.02 9.57 1.13
CA ASN A 229 6.71 9.46 -0.31
C ASN A 229 5.27 9.88 -0.64
N GLU A 230 4.34 9.82 0.31
CA GLU A 230 2.97 10.33 0.17
C GLU A 230 2.82 11.81 0.56
N GLY A 231 3.92 12.53 0.83
CA GLY A 231 3.85 13.96 1.15
C GLY A 231 3.84 14.32 2.64
N ARG A 232 3.85 13.31 3.54
CA ARG A 232 3.63 13.44 4.99
C ARG A 232 4.92 13.23 5.80
N SER A 233 5.03 13.87 6.97
CA SER A 233 6.04 13.63 8.02
C SER A 233 7.53 13.67 7.61
N ASN A 234 8.29 14.63 8.14
CA ASN A 234 9.73 14.71 7.88
C ASN A 234 10.59 14.35 9.10
N VAL A 235 10.26 14.86 10.29
CA VAL A 235 11.13 14.71 11.49
C VAL A 235 11.20 13.26 11.97
N TYR A 236 10.05 12.61 12.17
CA TYR A 236 9.98 11.19 12.54
C TYR A 236 10.70 10.29 11.53
N ALA A 237 10.54 10.60 10.23
CA ALA A 237 11.17 9.82 9.17
C ALA A 237 12.68 10.01 9.11
N ILE A 238 13.18 11.23 9.34
CA ILE A 238 14.62 11.50 9.43
C ILE A 238 15.24 10.67 10.55
N GLU A 239 14.65 10.65 11.74
CA GLU A 239 15.21 9.89 12.86
C GLU A 239 15.11 8.37 12.65
N THR A 240 13.96 7.89 12.17
CA THR A 240 13.71 6.45 11.98
C THR A 240 14.53 5.84 10.84
N LEU A 241 14.77 6.61 9.77
CA LEU A 241 15.42 6.12 8.55
C LEU A 241 16.92 6.42 8.49
N LYS A 242 17.44 7.17 9.47
CA LYS A 242 18.86 7.41 9.62
C LYS A 242 19.61 6.07 9.70
N ASP A 243 20.76 5.99 9.04
CA ASP A 243 21.67 4.83 9.04
C ASP A 243 21.09 3.52 8.46
N LYS A 244 19.90 3.55 7.84
CA LYS A 244 19.32 2.37 7.19
C LYS A 244 19.97 2.15 5.83
N GLU A 245 20.41 0.93 5.54
CA GLU A 245 21.15 0.61 4.30
C GLU A 245 20.28 0.23 3.09
N ALA A 246 19.03 -0.18 3.32
CA ALA A 246 18.16 -0.59 2.22
C ALA A 246 17.87 0.60 1.28
N ILE A 247 18.14 0.45 -0.02
CA ILE A 247 18.00 1.52 -1.03
C ILE A 247 16.65 2.27 -0.93
N PRO A 248 15.48 1.60 -0.79
CA PRO A 248 14.20 2.30 -0.63
C PRO A 248 14.14 3.19 0.63
N LEU A 249 14.77 2.76 1.73
CA LEU A 249 14.82 3.52 2.98
C LEU A 249 15.78 4.69 2.87
N LYS A 250 16.99 4.48 2.32
CA LYS A 250 17.95 5.57 2.02
C LYS A 250 17.35 6.62 1.10
N PHE A 251 16.61 6.19 0.08
CA PHE A 251 15.94 7.10 -0.83
C PHE A 251 14.85 7.92 -0.13
N SER A 252 14.03 7.28 0.70
CA SER A 252 13.02 7.98 1.51
C SER A 252 13.67 8.93 2.53
N TYR A 253 14.80 8.55 3.12
CA TYR A 253 15.58 9.42 4.02
C TYR A 253 16.08 10.68 3.30
N ALA A 254 16.66 10.53 2.11
CA ALA A 254 17.12 11.65 1.29
C ALA A 254 15.97 12.61 0.91
N ILE A 255 14.77 12.06 0.62
CA ILE A 255 13.56 12.86 0.35
C ILE A 255 13.12 13.60 1.62
N ALA A 256 13.15 12.95 2.79
CA ALA A 256 12.79 13.58 4.06
C ALA A 256 13.75 14.75 4.38
N LEU A 257 15.06 14.57 4.21
CA LEU A 257 16.06 15.64 4.36
C LEU A 257 15.80 16.81 3.40
N TRP A 258 15.47 16.53 2.15
CA TRP A 258 15.13 17.56 1.16
C TRP A 258 13.91 18.37 1.59
N LYS A 259 12.83 17.68 2.01
CA LYS A 259 11.59 18.31 2.47
C LYS A 259 11.77 19.13 3.75
N GLU A 260 12.73 18.76 4.58
CA GLU A 260 13.11 19.51 5.79
C GLU A 260 14.06 20.68 5.49
N GLY A 261 14.38 20.95 4.21
CA GLY A 261 15.31 22.02 3.84
C GLY A 261 16.77 21.71 4.14
N ARG A 262 17.12 20.49 4.56
CA ARG A 262 18.50 20.03 4.80
C ARG A 262 19.19 19.68 3.49
N ILE A 263 19.26 20.65 2.56
CA ILE A 263 19.61 20.46 1.14
C ILE A 263 20.99 19.82 0.95
N ARG A 264 22.00 20.24 1.74
CA ARG A 264 23.36 19.69 1.62
C ARG A 264 23.43 18.22 2.05
N ALA A 265 22.72 17.85 3.11
CA ALA A 265 22.64 16.48 3.59
C ALA A 265 21.90 15.60 2.57
N ALA A 266 20.76 16.06 2.05
CA ALA A 266 20.04 15.36 0.99
C ALA A 266 20.93 15.12 -0.24
N ALA A 267 21.73 16.11 -0.65
CA ALA A 267 22.65 15.97 -1.77
C ALA A 267 23.73 14.91 -1.54
N GLU A 268 24.19 14.71 -0.30
CA GLU A 268 25.15 13.65 0.05
C GLU A 268 24.50 12.27 -0.05
N GLU A 269 23.31 12.10 0.52
CA GLU A 269 22.56 10.84 0.41
C GLU A 269 22.27 10.45 -1.04
N TYR A 270 21.90 11.42 -1.90
CA TYR A 270 21.72 11.15 -3.33
C TYR A 270 23.02 10.73 -4.03
N ARG A 271 24.18 11.30 -3.65
CA ARG A 271 25.49 10.84 -4.18
C ARG A 271 25.78 9.40 -3.77
N GLN A 272 25.51 9.05 -2.52
CA GLN A 272 25.64 7.67 -2.05
C GLN A 272 24.71 6.72 -2.82
N LEU A 273 23.44 7.08 -2.98
CA LEU A 273 22.46 6.30 -3.75
C LEU A 273 22.90 6.07 -5.21
N ILE A 274 23.47 7.08 -5.86
CA ILE A 274 24.03 6.98 -7.21
C ILE A 274 25.19 5.98 -7.27
N SER A 275 26.04 5.92 -6.23
CA SER A 275 27.14 4.95 -6.15
C SER A 275 26.65 3.50 -5.99
N LEU A 276 25.48 3.30 -5.38
CA LEU A 276 24.89 1.99 -5.15
C LEU A 276 24.09 1.48 -6.34
N LYS A 277 23.37 2.38 -7.03
CA LYS A 277 22.49 2.02 -8.15
C LYS A 277 22.32 3.17 -9.12
N LYS A 278 22.47 2.87 -10.41
CA LYS A 278 22.14 3.78 -11.50
C LYS A 278 20.61 3.88 -11.66
N ASP A 279 20.01 4.87 -11.00
CA ASP A 279 18.58 5.17 -11.07
C ASP A 279 18.38 6.65 -11.47
N PRO A 280 17.63 6.98 -12.54
CA PRO A 280 17.46 8.35 -13.03
C PRO A 280 16.92 9.31 -11.95
N ARG A 281 16.08 8.80 -11.04
CA ARG A 281 15.43 9.59 -9.98
C ARG A 281 16.44 10.20 -9.01
N PHE A 282 17.55 9.51 -8.73
CA PHE A 282 18.58 10.04 -7.83
C PHE A 282 19.30 11.23 -8.45
N TYR A 283 19.54 11.21 -9.77
CA TYR A 283 20.10 12.35 -10.50
C TYR A 283 19.14 13.53 -10.54
N ILE A 284 17.84 13.30 -10.77
CA ILE A 284 16.83 14.37 -10.69
C ILE A 284 16.86 15.04 -9.32
N ASN A 285 16.76 14.27 -8.24
CA ASN A 285 16.69 14.87 -6.92
C ASN A 285 18.03 15.51 -6.49
N LEU A 286 19.17 14.98 -6.93
CA LEU A 286 20.47 15.65 -6.76
C LEU A 286 20.55 16.96 -7.55
N GLY A 287 20.00 16.98 -8.77
CA GLY A 287 19.84 18.19 -9.57
C GLY A 287 19.00 19.24 -8.85
N ASN A 288 17.90 18.83 -8.22
CA ASN A 288 17.06 19.71 -7.40
C ASN A 288 17.86 20.31 -6.24
N CYS A 289 18.67 19.49 -5.56
CA CYS A 289 19.58 19.95 -4.52
C CYS A 289 20.55 21.03 -5.05
N TYR A 290 21.17 20.81 -6.21
CA TYR A 290 22.05 21.80 -6.83
C TYR A 290 21.33 23.08 -7.25
N ALA A 291 20.12 22.98 -7.79
CA ALA A 291 19.31 24.14 -8.16
C ALA A 291 18.94 24.99 -6.94
N ALA A 292 18.51 24.37 -5.83
CA ALA A 292 18.25 25.04 -4.57
C ALA A 292 19.51 25.73 -4.00
N MET A 293 20.69 25.13 -4.20
CA MET A 293 22.00 25.72 -3.88
C MET A 293 22.50 26.75 -4.92
N LYS A 294 21.66 27.17 -5.88
CA LYS A 294 21.99 28.10 -6.99
C LYS A 294 23.14 27.64 -7.90
N ARG A 295 23.47 26.35 -7.91
CA ARG A 295 24.46 25.71 -8.80
C ARG A 295 23.77 25.21 -10.06
N LEU A 296 23.28 26.13 -10.89
CA LEU A 296 22.37 25.83 -12.00
C LEU A 296 23.00 24.93 -13.08
N ASP A 297 24.28 25.12 -13.42
CA ASP A 297 24.94 24.29 -14.44
C ASP A 297 25.02 22.82 -14.00
N LYS A 298 25.44 22.58 -12.76
CA LYS A 298 25.47 21.23 -12.17
C LYS A 298 24.08 20.61 -12.12
N ALA A 299 23.04 21.39 -11.83
CA ALA A 299 21.66 20.90 -11.85
C ALA A 299 21.24 20.46 -13.26
N MET A 300 21.54 21.26 -14.28
CA MET A 300 21.25 20.91 -15.68
C MET A 300 21.97 19.64 -16.11
N ASP A 301 23.24 19.46 -15.73
CA ASP A 301 24.00 18.25 -16.03
C ASP A 301 23.38 17.00 -15.41
N MET A 302 22.90 17.10 -14.16
CA MET A 302 22.22 15.99 -13.49
C MET A 302 20.89 15.66 -14.16
N TYR A 303 20.08 16.65 -14.56
CA TYR A 303 18.83 16.38 -15.29
C TYR A 303 19.09 15.75 -16.65
N LYS A 304 20.09 16.23 -17.41
CA LYS A 304 20.51 15.61 -18.69
C LYS A 304 21.00 14.18 -18.49
N THR A 305 21.77 13.93 -17.42
CA THR A 305 22.22 12.59 -17.05
C THR A 305 21.03 11.68 -16.77
N SER A 306 20.05 12.14 -15.99
CA SER A 306 18.81 11.39 -15.76
C SER A 306 18.12 11.01 -17.07
N ILE A 307 17.96 11.96 -18.00
CA ILE A 307 17.33 11.73 -19.30
C ILE A 307 18.07 10.66 -20.10
N SER A 308 19.41 10.66 -20.08
CA SER A 308 20.22 9.64 -20.75
C SER A 308 20.05 8.23 -20.18
N ILE A 309 19.71 8.10 -18.90
CA ILE A 309 19.45 6.82 -18.24
C ILE A 309 18.04 6.35 -18.57
N LYS A 310 17.06 7.21 -18.32
CA LYS A 310 15.66 7.01 -18.67
C LYS A 310 14.96 8.38 -18.67
N PRO A 311 14.33 8.78 -19.78
CA PRO A 311 13.54 10.00 -19.83
C PRO A 311 12.41 9.97 -18.79
N LEU A 312 12.31 11.02 -17.98
CA LEU A 312 11.24 11.24 -17.01
C LEU A 312 10.68 12.65 -17.18
N PRO A 313 9.36 12.86 -17.02
CA PRO A 313 8.73 14.17 -17.20
C PRO A 313 9.32 15.24 -16.25
N SER A 314 9.68 14.84 -15.02
CA SER A 314 10.30 15.70 -14.02
C SER A 314 11.62 16.32 -14.48
N ALA A 315 12.50 15.53 -15.12
CA ALA A 315 13.78 16.03 -15.62
C ALA A 315 13.61 17.11 -16.69
N TYR A 316 12.71 16.90 -17.65
CA TYR A 316 12.41 17.88 -18.69
C TYR A 316 11.76 19.13 -18.12
N TYR A 317 10.80 18.99 -17.21
CA TYR A 317 10.19 20.14 -16.58
C TYR A 317 11.20 20.95 -15.78
N ASN A 318 12.07 20.32 -14.98
CA ASN A 318 13.09 21.04 -14.22
C ASN A 318 14.09 21.74 -15.15
N LEU A 319 14.47 21.12 -16.28
CA LEU A 319 15.26 21.80 -17.31
C LEU A 319 14.52 22.99 -17.91
N SER A 320 13.21 22.88 -18.16
CA SER A 320 12.41 23.99 -18.67
C SER A 320 12.40 25.19 -17.72
N MET A 321 12.31 24.91 -16.42
CA MET A 321 12.34 25.91 -15.36
C MET A 321 13.69 26.62 -15.32
N LEU A 322 14.79 25.86 -15.29
CA LEU A 322 16.14 26.42 -15.25
C LEU A 322 16.50 27.19 -16.54
N ALA A 323 16.02 26.74 -17.71
CA ALA A 323 16.22 27.44 -18.97
C ALA A 323 15.52 28.81 -18.96
N ARG A 324 14.28 28.87 -18.46
CA ARG A 324 13.54 30.12 -18.30
C ARG A 324 14.20 31.07 -17.30
N ASP A 325 14.72 30.55 -16.19
CA ASP A 325 15.47 31.35 -15.21
C ASP A 325 16.75 31.95 -15.83
N LYS A 326 17.34 31.26 -16.82
CA LYS A 326 18.46 31.75 -17.63
C LYS A 326 18.04 32.59 -18.84
N LEU A 327 16.75 32.91 -18.98
CA LEU A 327 16.17 33.65 -20.11
C LEU A 327 16.26 32.95 -21.47
N ASP A 328 16.55 31.64 -21.49
CA ASP A 328 16.46 30.80 -22.69
C ASP A 328 15.04 30.23 -22.82
N PHE A 329 14.13 31.08 -23.31
CA PHE A 329 12.72 30.73 -23.45
C PHE A 329 12.48 29.66 -24.52
N THR A 330 13.28 29.62 -25.58
CA THR A 330 13.15 28.64 -26.67
C THR A 330 13.46 27.22 -26.17
N ALA A 331 14.58 27.03 -25.46
CA ALA A 331 14.86 25.74 -24.85
C ALA A 331 13.85 25.42 -23.74
N GLY A 332 13.45 26.44 -22.96
CA GLY A 332 12.40 26.33 -21.95
C GLY A 332 11.10 25.75 -22.49
N ASP A 333 10.56 26.31 -23.57
CA ASP A 333 9.31 25.85 -24.19
C ASP A 333 9.43 24.44 -24.76
N LYS A 334 10.56 24.13 -25.41
CA LYS A 334 10.83 22.77 -25.93
C LYS A 334 10.81 21.72 -24.82
N TYR A 335 11.53 21.96 -23.72
CA TYR A 335 11.57 21.03 -22.60
C TYR A 335 10.21 20.91 -21.89
N PHE A 336 9.49 22.04 -21.76
CA PHE A 336 8.16 22.03 -21.17
C PHE A 336 7.18 21.19 -22.00
N GLN A 337 7.19 21.35 -23.33
CA GLN A 337 6.37 20.53 -24.22
C GLN A 337 6.71 19.04 -24.12
N GLN A 338 7.99 18.69 -24.04
CA GLN A 338 8.41 17.31 -23.82
C GLN A 338 7.87 16.74 -22.50
N ALA A 339 7.99 17.50 -21.40
CA ALA A 339 7.46 17.08 -20.11
C ALA A 339 5.93 16.89 -20.13
N SER A 340 5.22 17.83 -20.76
CA SER A 340 3.75 17.84 -20.87
C SER A 340 3.22 16.68 -21.71
N ASN A 341 3.91 16.34 -22.80
CA ASN A 341 3.56 15.18 -23.64
C ASN A 341 3.74 13.85 -22.92
N MET A 342 4.62 13.79 -21.93
CA MET A 342 4.85 12.58 -21.13
C MET A 342 3.84 12.43 -19.99
N ASP A 343 3.52 13.50 -19.27
CA ASP A 343 2.57 13.48 -18.15
C ASP A 343 1.89 14.84 -17.95
N PHE A 344 0.94 15.16 -18.82
CA PHE A 344 0.21 16.43 -18.80
C PHE A 344 -0.38 16.76 -17.42
N ASN A 345 -0.99 15.77 -16.76
CA ASN A 345 -1.69 15.97 -15.50
C ASN A 345 -0.73 16.35 -14.38
N ARG A 346 0.44 15.69 -14.29
CA ARG A 346 1.46 16.02 -13.29
C ARG A 346 2.10 17.38 -13.56
N ILE A 347 2.37 17.71 -14.83
CA ILE A 347 2.91 19.03 -15.19
C ILE A 347 1.92 20.16 -14.84
N ALA A 348 0.63 19.94 -15.09
CA ALA A 348 -0.41 20.89 -14.74
C ALA A 348 -0.44 21.18 -13.23
N GLN A 349 -0.37 20.15 -12.38
CA GLN A 349 -0.33 20.31 -10.91
C GLN A 349 0.84 21.18 -10.45
N PHE A 350 2.06 20.93 -10.96
CA PHE A 350 3.23 21.73 -10.62
C PHE A 350 3.18 23.17 -11.16
N ARG A 351 2.52 23.38 -12.31
CA ARG A 351 2.28 24.72 -12.85
C ARG A 351 1.33 25.53 -11.96
N GLU A 352 0.25 24.92 -11.49
CA GLU A 352 -0.68 25.56 -10.56
C GLU A 352 0.04 25.96 -9.26
N LEU A 353 0.80 25.02 -8.66
CA LEU A 353 1.58 25.28 -7.45
C LEU A 353 2.57 26.45 -7.60
N ARG A 354 3.23 26.56 -8.75
CA ARG A 354 4.18 27.65 -9.03
C ARG A 354 3.49 29.02 -9.02
N ASN A 355 2.29 29.11 -9.60
CA ASN A 355 1.55 30.37 -9.66
C ASN A 355 1.17 30.87 -8.26
N ASP A 356 0.84 29.94 -7.36
CA ASP A 356 0.40 30.28 -6.00
C ASP A 356 1.58 30.59 -5.06
N THR A 357 2.66 29.79 -5.11
CA THR A 357 3.74 29.87 -4.11
C THR A 357 4.83 30.89 -4.44
N LYS A 358 4.89 31.42 -5.67
CA LYS A 358 6.00 32.26 -6.20
C LYS A 358 7.40 31.63 -6.08
N THR A 359 7.51 30.38 -5.62
CA THR A 359 8.77 29.65 -5.48
C THR A 359 9.08 28.83 -6.73
N LEU A 360 10.35 28.50 -6.91
CA LEU A 360 10.78 27.57 -7.95
C LEU A 360 10.30 26.16 -7.57
N ALA A 361 9.08 25.82 -7.99
CA ALA A 361 8.50 24.50 -7.79
C ALA A 361 9.27 23.48 -8.64
N LEU A 362 10.25 22.81 -8.05
CA LEU A 362 11.02 21.74 -8.70
C LEU A 362 10.33 20.40 -8.51
N MET A 363 10.21 19.62 -9.58
CA MET A 363 9.68 18.26 -9.48
C MET A 363 10.73 17.30 -8.94
N GLY A 364 10.44 16.71 -7.78
CA GLY A 364 11.14 15.56 -7.27
C GLY A 364 10.54 14.24 -7.75
N GLU A 365 11.31 13.18 -7.58
CA GLU A 365 10.85 11.80 -7.71
C GLU A 365 10.95 11.06 -6.39
N GLY A 366 10.09 10.06 -6.21
CA GLY A 366 10.06 9.20 -5.02
C GLY A 366 9.84 7.73 -5.37
N LEU A 367 9.55 6.95 -4.33
CA LEU A 367 9.07 5.59 -4.48
C LEU A 367 7.60 5.61 -4.86
N SER A 368 7.24 4.82 -5.87
CA SER A 368 5.85 4.57 -6.21
C SER A 368 5.17 3.69 -5.15
N THR A 369 3.84 3.77 -5.06
CA THR A 369 3.03 2.88 -4.21
C THR A 369 3.35 1.40 -4.45
N LYS A 370 3.59 1.02 -5.71
CA LYS A 370 3.99 -0.34 -6.09
C LYS A 370 5.35 -0.73 -5.50
N GLU A 371 6.34 0.15 -5.57
CA GLU A 371 7.67 -0.11 -4.99
C GLU A 371 7.61 -0.21 -3.46
N LEU A 372 6.86 0.67 -2.80
CA LEU A 372 6.62 0.59 -1.36
C LEU A 372 5.94 -0.73 -0.98
N PHE A 373 4.98 -1.18 -1.77
CA PHE A 373 4.25 -2.44 -1.55
C PHE A 373 5.17 -3.66 -1.71
N LEU A 374 5.95 -3.70 -2.79
CA LEU A 374 6.93 -4.76 -3.01
C LEU A 374 8.02 -4.76 -1.93
N PHE A 375 8.45 -3.59 -1.47
CA PHE A 375 9.43 -3.48 -0.38
C PHE A 375 8.84 -3.98 0.94
N ALA A 376 7.61 -3.60 1.28
CA ALA A 376 6.91 -4.04 2.47
C ALA A 376 6.75 -5.56 2.52
N LEU A 377 6.32 -6.18 1.42
CA LEU A 377 6.18 -7.64 1.32
C LEU A 377 7.53 -8.37 1.24
N GLY A 378 8.49 -7.82 0.51
CA GLY A 378 9.80 -8.43 0.29
C GLY A 378 10.65 -8.57 1.54
N ARG A 379 10.41 -7.76 2.58
CA ARG A 379 11.01 -7.97 3.91
C ARG A 379 10.46 -9.23 4.57
N GLY A 380 9.14 -9.36 4.65
CA GLY A 380 8.52 -10.53 5.27
C GLY A 380 8.86 -11.84 4.56
N LEU A 381 8.97 -11.83 3.23
CA LEU A 381 9.38 -13.03 2.47
C LEU A 381 10.83 -13.46 2.71
N LYS A 382 11.74 -12.54 3.07
CA LYS A 382 13.14 -12.86 3.39
C LYS A 382 13.29 -13.44 4.78
N ASP A 383 12.46 -13.01 5.73
CA ASP A 383 12.47 -13.48 7.12
C ASP A 383 11.69 -14.81 7.27
N VAL A 384 10.78 -15.09 6.34
CA VAL A 384 10.09 -16.38 6.28
C VAL A 384 10.99 -17.40 5.61
N LYS A 385 11.42 -18.41 6.38
CA LYS A 385 12.00 -19.65 5.85
C LYS A 385 10.96 -20.35 4.99
N LEU A 386 10.88 -19.95 3.71
CA LEU A 386 9.87 -20.38 2.75
C LEU A 386 9.89 -21.89 2.46
N PHE A 387 10.92 -22.61 2.92
CA PHE A 387 11.14 -24.03 2.65
C PHE A 387 11.82 -24.75 3.83
N SER A 388 11.05 -25.24 4.79
CA SER A 388 11.18 -26.65 5.24
C SER A 388 10.25 -27.59 4.45
N LEU A 389 9.60 -27.07 3.40
CA LEU A 389 8.72 -27.78 2.47
C LEU A 389 9.55 -28.50 1.40
N ASN A 390 10.20 -29.60 1.73
CA ASN A 390 10.77 -30.51 0.74
C ASN A 390 9.74 -30.75 -0.39
N GLY A 391 10.06 -30.38 -1.64
CA GLY A 391 9.26 -30.67 -2.84
C GLY A 391 8.73 -32.12 -2.96
N PRO A 392 9.41 -33.14 -2.40
CA PRO A 392 8.85 -34.48 -2.23
C PRO A 392 7.53 -34.56 -1.45
N LEU A 393 7.25 -33.67 -0.49
CA LEU A 393 6.08 -33.76 0.41
C LEU A 393 4.80 -33.27 -0.25
N VAL A 394 4.86 -32.24 -1.09
CA VAL A 394 3.71 -31.77 -1.87
C VAL A 394 3.31 -32.83 -2.89
N LEU A 395 4.31 -33.48 -3.52
CA LEU A 395 4.09 -34.62 -4.41
C LEU A 395 3.53 -35.83 -3.66
N MET A 396 3.98 -36.10 -2.42
CA MET A 396 3.45 -37.17 -1.58
C MET A 396 1.98 -36.93 -1.21
N ALA A 397 1.62 -35.70 -0.82
CA ALA A 397 0.23 -35.35 -0.53
C ALA A 397 -0.65 -35.38 -1.79
N PHE A 398 -0.13 -35.00 -2.95
CA PHE A 398 -0.81 -35.16 -4.25
C PHE A 398 -1.03 -36.64 -4.60
N SER A 399 -0.03 -37.49 -4.35
CA SER A 399 -0.12 -38.94 -4.61
C SER A 399 -1.13 -39.63 -3.68
N LEU A 400 -1.20 -39.23 -2.41
CA LEU A 400 -2.23 -39.69 -1.46
C LEU A 400 -3.63 -39.23 -1.89
N LEU A 401 -3.77 -38.00 -2.39
CA LEU A 401 -5.05 -37.48 -2.88
C LEU A 401 -5.49 -38.18 -4.19
N LEU A 402 -4.55 -38.56 -5.06
CA LEU A 402 -4.80 -39.36 -6.26
C LEU A 402 -5.21 -40.80 -5.92
N ILE A 403 -4.56 -41.42 -4.93
CA ILE A 403 -4.95 -42.73 -4.39
C ILE A 403 -6.38 -42.65 -3.83
N VAL A 404 -6.72 -41.58 -3.11
CA VAL A 404 -8.05 -41.35 -2.54
C VAL A 404 -9.14 -41.03 -3.58
N MET A 405 -8.79 -40.50 -4.76
CA MET A 405 -9.75 -40.25 -5.85
C MET A 405 -9.94 -41.45 -6.78
N LEU A 406 -9.02 -42.42 -6.76
CA LEU A 406 -9.06 -43.65 -7.56
C LEU A 406 -9.76 -44.82 -6.86
N PHE A 407 -10.14 -44.66 -5.60
CA PHE A 407 -10.95 -45.58 -4.79
C PHE A 407 -12.16 -44.84 -4.21
#